data_AF-M1CJA6-F1
#
_entry.id   AF-M1CJA6-F1
#
_cell.length_a   1.000
_cell.length_b   1.000
_cell.length_c   1.000
_cell.angle_alpha   90.00
_cell.angle_beta   90.00
_cell.angle_gamma   90.00
#
_symmetry.space_group_name_H-M   'P 1'
#
loop_
_entity.id
_entity.type
_entity.pdbx_description
1 polymer ?
#
loop_
_entity_poly.entity_id
_entity_poly.type
_entity_poly.pdbx_seq_one_letter_code
_entity_poly.pdbx_strand_id
1 'polypeptide(L)'
;MAQYIPTLDYYSGGLPKACTMYASSECYFGLNLNPMCKPSEVCYTIMPNMCYYEFIPHDSTNPRDSPPRLVDLANVEVGKEYELVITTYAGLCRYRVGDILQVTGFHNSAPQFKFIRRKNVLLSIDSDKTDEAELQNAVDSAAAILRLYNTSVVEYTSYADTKTIPGHYVIYYELLIKDPTNSPSHEVLNQCCLAMEECLNSVYRQCRVADNSIGPLEIRVVENGTFEELMDYAISRGASINQYKAPRCVNFTPIVELLDSRVISVHFSATAPHWTPERQRLQV
;
A
#
# COMPACT_ATOMS: atom_id res chain seq x y z
N MET A 1 1.78 9.29 -0.88
CA MET A 1 2.62 10.37 -1.44
C MET A 1 3.80 10.82 -0.57
N ALA A 2 3.82 10.60 0.75
CA ALA A 2 4.97 11.01 1.59
C ALA A 2 6.33 10.44 1.11
N GLN A 3 6.31 9.27 0.47
CA GLN A 3 7.49 8.63 -0.14
C GLN A 3 8.21 9.48 -1.21
N TYR A 4 7.50 10.39 -1.89
CA TYR A 4 8.10 11.24 -2.92
C TYR A 4 8.70 12.55 -2.39
N ILE A 5 8.55 12.86 -1.09
CA ILE A 5 9.04 14.12 -0.51
C ILE A 5 10.54 14.34 -0.76
N PRO A 6 11.44 13.37 -0.51
CA PRO A 6 12.88 13.56 -0.75
C PRO A 6 13.20 13.85 -2.22
N THR A 7 12.56 13.13 -3.14
CA THR A 7 12.73 13.29 -4.59
C THR A 7 12.26 14.68 -5.05
N LEU A 8 11.11 15.14 -4.54
CA LEU A 8 10.60 16.48 -4.83
C LEU A 8 11.50 17.57 -4.24
N ASP A 9 12.05 17.38 -3.04
CA ASP A 9 12.98 18.32 -2.44
C ASP A 9 14.27 18.44 -3.25
N TYR A 10 14.80 17.33 -3.75
CA TYR A 10 15.98 17.31 -4.63
C TYR A 10 15.75 18.13 -5.91
N TYR A 11 14.67 17.85 -6.65
CA TYR A 11 14.42 18.52 -7.94
C TYR A 11 13.95 19.97 -7.79
N SER A 12 13.25 20.31 -6.71
CA SER A 12 12.75 21.66 -6.50
C SER A 12 13.77 22.59 -5.83
N GLY A 13 14.87 22.06 -5.27
CA GLY A 13 15.77 22.86 -4.44
C GLY A 13 15.14 23.26 -3.10
N GLY A 14 14.23 22.44 -2.58
CA GLY A 14 13.55 22.67 -1.30
C GLY A 14 12.39 23.65 -1.36
N LEU A 15 11.69 23.77 -2.49
CA LEU A 15 10.47 24.59 -2.56
C LEU A 15 9.38 24.03 -1.62
N PRO A 16 8.51 24.88 -1.05
CA PRO A 16 7.39 24.42 -0.23
C PRO A 16 6.43 23.51 -1.01
N LYS A 17 5.99 22.42 -0.39
CA LYS A 17 5.06 21.44 -0.98
C LYS A 17 3.68 21.66 -0.37
N ALA A 18 2.76 22.20 -1.16
CA ALA A 18 1.41 22.50 -0.70
C ALA A 18 0.46 21.32 -0.91
N CYS A 19 0.01 20.70 0.19
CA CYS A 19 -1.08 19.72 0.18
C CYS A 19 -2.39 20.45 0.48
N THR A 20 -3.19 20.76 -0.54
CA THR A 20 -4.30 21.72 -0.43
C THR A 20 -5.65 21.08 -0.09
N MET A 21 -5.92 19.88 -0.59
CA MET A 21 -7.25 19.27 -0.50
C MET A 21 -7.19 17.81 -0.08
N TYR A 22 -8.25 17.36 0.59
CA TYR A 22 -8.54 15.97 0.88
C TYR A 22 -9.89 15.61 0.26
N ALA A 23 -9.88 14.70 -0.70
CA ALA A 23 -11.05 14.30 -1.49
C ALA A 23 -10.90 12.86 -1.99
N SER A 24 -12.02 12.29 -2.44
CA SER A 24 -12.08 10.99 -3.10
C SER A 24 -13.12 11.00 -4.23
N SER A 25 -13.23 9.88 -4.96
CA SER A 25 -14.25 9.71 -6.00
C SER A 25 -15.68 9.73 -5.43
N GLU A 26 -15.84 9.31 -4.18
CA GLU A 26 -17.12 9.24 -3.47
C GLU A 26 -17.58 10.62 -2.96
N CYS A 27 -16.65 11.49 -2.52
CA CYS A 27 -16.96 12.83 -2.02
C CYS A 27 -15.71 13.71 -1.90
N TYR A 28 -15.90 15.03 -1.98
CA TYR A 28 -14.89 16.01 -1.54
C TYR A 28 -15.05 16.24 -0.04
N PHE A 29 -13.96 16.18 0.73
CA PHE A 29 -14.06 16.21 2.19
C PHE A 29 -13.66 17.54 2.79
N GLY A 30 -12.49 18.05 2.44
CA GLY A 30 -11.93 19.20 3.14
C GLY A 30 -10.69 19.78 2.51
N LEU A 31 -10.18 20.84 3.13
CA LEU A 31 -8.99 21.55 2.68
C LEU A 31 -8.01 21.78 3.82
N ASN A 32 -6.75 21.94 3.47
CA ASN A 32 -5.71 22.37 4.39
C ASN A 32 -5.76 23.89 4.55
N LEU A 33 -6.12 24.36 5.74
CA LEU A 33 -6.19 25.79 6.06
C LEU A 33 -4.82 26.44 6.23
N ASN A 34 -3.74 25.66 6.31
CA ASN A 34 -2.37 26.12 6.35
C ASN A 34 -1.53 25.41 5.26
N PRO A 35 -1.70 25.75 3.98
CA PRO A 35 -1.10 25.02 2.86
C PRO A 35 0.43 25.09 2.82
N MET A 36 1.06 26.01 3.54
CA MET A 36 2.52 26.19 3.57
C MET A 36 3.19 25.49 4.76
N CYS A 37 2.44 24.71 5.56
CA CYS A 37 3.02 23.93 6.66
C CYS A 37 3.99 22.86 6.14
N LYS A 38 4.78 22.27 7.06
CA LYS A 38 5.61 21.13 6.69
C LYS A 38 4.73 19.94 6.29
N PRO A 39 5.15 19.09 5.32
CA PRO A 39 4.39 17.91 4.93
C PRO A 39 4.01 16.98 6.09
N SER A 40 4.85 16.88 7.13
CA SER A 40 4.61 16.06 8.33
C SER A 40 3.52 16.59 9.26
N GLU A 41 3.16 17.87 9.11
CA GLU A 41 2.23 18.63 9.95
C GLU A 41 0.89 18.90 9.25
N VAL A 42 0.72 18.41 8.00
CA VAL A 42 -0.49 18.62 7.20
C VAL A 42 -1.72 18.08 7.94
N CYS A 43 -2.71 18.96 8.09
CA CYS A 43 -4.02 18.64 8.64
C CYS A 43 -5.11 19.20 7.71
N TYR A 44 -6.17 18.43 7.50
CA TYR A 44 -7.31 18.83 6.67
C TYR A 44 -8.50 19.17 7.56
N THR A 45 -9.12 20.31 7.30
CA THR A 45 -10.38 20.70 7.95
C THR A 45 -11.52 20.23 7.08
N ILE A 46 -12.36 19.33 7.61
CA ILE A 46 -13.54 18.82 6.88
C ILE A 46 -14.57 19.94 6.75
N MET A 47 -15.12 20.10 5.54
CA MET A 47 -16.11 21.11 5.21
C MET A 47 -17.52 20.56 5.48
N PRO A 48 -18.25 21.07 6.50
CA PRO A 48 -19.49 20.43 6.98
C PRO A 48 -20.65 20.42 5.96
N ASN A 49 -20.55 21.19 4.88
CA ASN A 49 -21.58 21.31 3.85
C ASN A 49 -21.45 20.29 2.71
N MET A 50 -20.36 19.51 2.66
CA MET A 50 -20.09 18.63 1.52
C MET A 50 -20.85 17.30 1.60
N CYS A 51 -20.94 16.71 2.79
CA CYS A 51 -21.79 15.56 3.09
C CYS A 51 -22.00 15.43 4.62
N TYR A 52 -22.78 14.44 5.07
CA TYR A 52 -22.87 14.13 6.50
C TYR A 52 -21.75 13.18 6.91
N TYR A 53 -21.05 13.51 7.99
CA TYR A 53 -19.84 12.82 8.44
C TYR A 53 -20.04 12.14 9.78
N GLU A 54 -19.71 10.86 9.82
CA GLU A 54 -19.67 10.04 11.01
C GLU A 54 -18.30 9.35 11.14
N PHE A 55 -17.96 8.92 12.34
CA PHE A 55 -16.64 8.41 12.66
C PHE A 55 -16.74 7.13 13.50
N ILE A 56 -16.05 6.06 13.07
CA ILE A 56 -15.90 4.83 13.85
C ILE A 56 -14.60 4.93 14.66
N PRO A 57 -14.63 4.91 16.00
CA PRO A 57 -13.41 4.93 16.81
C PRO A 57 -12.47 3.76 16.47
N HIS A 58 -11.18 4.05 16.27
CA HIS A 58 -10.14 3.05 16.04
C HIS A 58 -9.43 2.69 17.35
N ASP A 59 -10.21 2.27 18.36
CA ASP A 59 -9.66 1.74 19.62
C ASP A 59 -9.39 0.24 19.53
N SER A 60 -8.20 -0.19 19.99
CA SER A 60 -7.78 -1.59 20.05
C SER A 60 -8.48 -2.41 21.15
N THR A 61 -9.27 -1.77 22.01
CA THR A 61 -9.92 -2.36 23.18
C THR A 61 -11.39 -2.69 22.99
N ASN A 62 -12.01 -2.31 21.87
CA ASN A 62 -13.43 -2.57 21.66
C ASN A 62 -13.69 -4.05 21.32
N PRO A 63 -14.59 -4.74 22.05
CA PRO A 63 -15.02 -6.08 21.70
C PRO A 63 -15.67 -6.07 20.31
N ARG A 64 -15.30 -7.04 19.46
CA ARG A 64 -15.71 -7.14 18.05
C ARG A 64 -17.23 -7.30 17.84
N ASP A 65 -18.01 -7.49 18.91
CA ASP A 65 -19.41 -7.92 18.88
C ASP A 65 -20.46 -6.83 19.12
N SER A 66 -20.06 -5.57 19.35
CA SER A 66 -21.00 -4.45 19.43
C SER A 66 -21.00 -3.61 18.15
N PRO A 67 -22.17 -3.18 17.62
CA PRO A 67 -22.20 -2.26 16.50
C PRO A 67 -21.41 -1.00 16.86
N PRO A 68 -20.49 -0.53 15.99
CA PRO A 68 -19.62 0.59 16.32
C PRO A 68 -20.47 1.81 16.62
N ARG A 69 -20.32 2.37 17.82
CA ARG A 69 -20.95 3.64 18.17
C ARG A 69 -20.30 4.71 17.31
N LEU A 70 -21.05 5.18 16.31
CA LEU A 70 -20.61 6.28 15.48
C LEU A 70 -20.58 7.56 16.30
N VAL A 71 -19.57 8.37 16.00
CA VAL A 71 -19.35 9.69 16.57
C VAL A 71 -19.60 10.71 15.46
N ASP A 72 -20.40 11.74 15.74
CA ASP A 72 -20.64 12.83 14.79
C ASP A 72 -19.39 13.71 14.65
N LEU A 73 -19.29 14.44 13.53
CA LEU A 73 -18.19 15.37 13.25
C LEU A 73 -17.84 16.31 14.41
N ALA A 74 -18.83 16.85 15.11
CA ALA A 74 -18.61 17.79 16.21
C ALA A 74 -18.12 17.14 17.51
N ASN A 75 -18.24 15.80 17.64
CA ASN A 75 -18.04 15.07 18.89
C ASN A 75 -16.73 14.25 18.90
N VAL A 76 -15.89 14.38 17.87
CA VAL A 76 -14.58 13.70 17.82
C VAL A 76 -13.62 14.27 18.86
N GLU A 77 -12.69 13.47 19.35
CA GLU A 77 -11.75 13.87 20.40
C GLU A 77 -10.33 13.99 19.87
N VAL A 78 -9.62 15.06 20.29
CA VAL A 78 -8.22 15.31 19.90
C VAL A 78 -7.33 14.13 20.31
N GLY A 79 -6.45 13.72 19.41
CA GLY A 79 -5.51 12.62 19.59
C GLY A 79 -6.07 11.24 19.25
N LYS A 80 -7.40 11.07 19.19
CA LYS A 80 -8.03 9.80 18.81
C LYS A 80 -8.03 9.57 17.30
N GLU A 81 -7.94 8.29 16.93
CA GLU A 81 -8.03 7.83 15.55
C GLU A 81 -9.43 7.31 15.24
N TYR A 82 -9.90 7.61 14.03
CA TYR A 82 -11.23 7.21 13.56
C TYR A 82 -11.19 6.76 12.11
N GLU A 83 -12.07 5.83 11.77
CA GLU A 83 -12.40 5.54 10.37
C GLU A 83 -13.54 6.43 9.89
N LEU A 84 -13.36 7.03 8.72
CA LEU A 84 -14.32 7.95 8.11
C LEU A 84 -15.54 7.21 7.53
N VAL A 85 -16.74 7.67 7.91
CA VAL A 85 -18.03 7.23 7.38
C VAL A 85 -18.77 8.44 6.81
N ILE A 86 -19.33 8.30 5.61
CA ILE A 86 -20.00 9.40 4.91
C ILE A 86 -21.42 9.04 4.49
N THR A 87 -22.31 10.03 4.54
CA THR A 87 -23.62 9.97 3.88
C THR A 87 -23.70 11.13 2.88
N THR A 88 -23.79 10.79 1.59
CA THR A 88 -23.66 11.75 0.47
C THR A 88 -25.01 12.07 -0.18
N TYR A 89 -25.10 13.23 -0.82
CA TYR A 89 -26.26 13.61 -1.63
C TYR A 89 -26.54 12.65 -2.80
N ALA A 90 -25.51 11.94 -3.28
CA ALA A 90 -25.62 10.96 -4.37
C ALA A 90 -26.19 9.59 -3.92
N GLY A 91 -26.53 9.42 -2.63
CA GLY A 91 -27.22 8.24 -2.12
C GLY A 91 -26.33 7.18 -1.45
N LEU A 92 -25.04 7.44 -1.26
CA LEU A 92 -24.24 6.62 -0.33
C LEU A 92 -24.70 6.93 1.10
N CYS A 93 -25.15 5.91 1.83
CA CYS A 93 -25.66 6.04 3.21
C CYS A 93 -24.75 5.28 4.18
N ARG A 94 -24.18 6.00 5.16
CA ARG A 94 -23.23 5.47 6.16
C ARG A 94 -22.13 4.62 5.52
N TYR A 95 -21.63 5.08 4.37
CA TYR A 95 -20.61 4.40 3.60
C TYR A 95 -19.24 4.56 4.25
N ARG A 96 -18.54 3.45 4.47
CA ARG A 96 -17.20 3.42 5.06
C ARG A 96 -16.17 3.71 3.97
N VAL A 97 -15.49 4.85 4.07
CA VAL A 97 -14.45 5.26 3.11
C VAL A 97 -13.20 4.38 3.25
N GLY A 98 -12.96 3.86 4.45
CA GLY A 98 -11.78 3.06 4.80
C GLY A 98 -10.55 3.90 5.17
N ASP A 99 -10.63 5.23 5.11
CA ASP A 99 -9.56 6.12 5.53
C ASP A 99 -9.53 6.25 7.07
N ILE A 100 -8.33 6.19 7.65
CA ILE A 100 -8.05 6.36 9.07
C ILE A 100 -7.46 7.74 9.30
N LEU A 101 -8.12 8.50 10.15
CA LEU A 101 -7.86 9.91 10.42
C LEU A 101 -7.62 10.11 11.91
N GLN A 102 -6.59 10.87 12.27
CA GLN A 102 -6.34 11.28 13.64
C GLN A 102 -6.77 12.74 13.82
N VAL A 103 -7.56 13.03 14.84
CA VAL A 103 -7.94 14.42 15.17
C VAL A 103 -6.73 15.13 15.75
N THR A 104 -6.30 16.23 15.13
CA THR A 104 -5.16 17.03 15.59
C THR A 104 -5.57 18.30 16.33
N GLY A 105 -6.79 18.78 16.10
CA GLY A 105 -7.31 20.00 16.71
C GLY A 105 -8.62 20.44 16.09
N PHE A 106 -8.98 21.70 16.30
CA PHE A 106 -10.21 22.29 15.80
C PHE A 106 -9.94 23.67 15.22
N HIS A 107 -10.56 23.97 14.09
CA HIS A 107 -10.69 25.33 13.57
C HIS A 107 -12.11 25.81 13.86
N ASN A 108 -12.25 26.73 14.83
CA ASN A 108 -13.53 27.03 15.46
C ASN A 108 -14.16 25.74 16.01
N SER A 109 -15.34 25.36 15.53
CA SER A 109 -16.00 24.10 15.91
C SER A 109 -15.75 22.95 14.92
N ALA A 110 -15.03 23.18 13.82
CA ALA A 110 -14.77 22.15 12.81
C ALA A 110 -13.47 21.40 13.14
N PRO A 111 -13.49 20.06 13.26
CA PRO A 111 -12.28 19.30 13.54
C PRO A 111 -11.29 19.32 12.37
N GLN A 112 -10.01 19.22 12.73
CA GLN A 112 -8.89 19.07 11.80
C GLN A 112 -8.32 17.66 11.94
N PHE A 113 -8.04 17.04 10.79
CA PHE A 113 -7.62 15.65 10.73
C PHE A 113 -6.26 15.51 10.03
N LYS A 114 -5.38 14.73 10.66
CA LYS A 114 -4.20 14.17 9.99
C LYS A 114 -4.58 12.85 9.34
N PHE A 115 -4.27 12.71 8.06
CA PHE A 115 -4.42 11.45 7.34
C PHE A 115 -3.36 10.46 7.80
N ILE A 116 -3.77 9.31 8.33
CA ILE A 116 -2.86 8.26 8.78
C ILE A 116 -2.61 7.27 7.66
N ARG A 117 -3.67 6.61 7.18
CA ARG A 117 -3.61 5.58 6.13
C ARG A 117 -5.00 5.24 5.63
N ARG A 118 -5.07 4.55 4.48
CA ARG A 118 -6.27 3.82 4.07
C ARG A 118 -6.16 2.37 4.53
N LYS A 119 -7.25 1.82 5.08
CA LYS A 119 -7.32 0.43 5.51
C LYS A 119 -7.01 -0.50 4.35
N ASN A 120 -6.32 -1.60 4.67
CA ASN A 120 -5.98 -2.70 3.77
C ASN A 120 -5.12 -2.31 2.56
N VAL A 121 -4.50 -1.12 2.51
CA VAL A 121 -3.53 -0.82 1.44
C VAL A 121 -2.15 -1.27 1.86
N LEU A 122 -1.56 -2.18 1.09
CA LEU A 122 -0.24 -2.75 1.31
C LEU A 122 0.83 -2.06 0.44
N LEU A 123 0.54 -1.89 -0.85
CA LEU A 123 1.42 -1.23 -1.83
C LEU A 123 0.64 -0.15 -2.60
N SER A 124 1.35 0.92 -2.97
CA SER A 124 0.81 2.03 -3.77
C SER A 124 1.96 2.88 -4.33
N ILE A 125 1.99 3.08 -5.64
CA ILE A 125 2.95 3.97 -6.33
C ILE A 125 2.29 5.30 -6.69
N ASP A 126 1.12 5.23 -7.31
CA ASP A 126 0.32 6.38 -7.75
C ASP A 126 -1.12 6.29 -7.19
N SER A 127 -2.11 6.04 -8.04
CA SER A 127 -3.52 5.88 -7.64
C SER A 127 -3.89 4.42 -7.32
N ASP A 128 -3.00 3.49 -7.68
CA ASP A 128 -3.10 2.07 -7.37
C ASP A 128 -3.09 1.82 -5.87
N LYS A 129 -3.89 0.84 -5.46
CA LYS A 129 -3.99 0.37 -4.08
C LYS A 129 -4.08 -1.14 -4.14
N THR A 130 -2.99 -1.82 -3.80
CA THR A 130 -2.96 -3.28 -3.71
C THR A 130 -3.04 -3.71 -2.26
N ASP A 131 -3.97 -4.61 -1.95
CA ASP A 131 -4.13 -5.19 -0.62
C ASP A 131 -3.33 -6.49 -0.45
N GLU A 132 -3.30 -7.01 0.78
CA GLU A 132 -2.57 -8.24 1.11
C GLU A 132 -3.14 -9.47 0.38
N ALA A 133 -4.45 -9.53 0.17
CA ALA A 133 -5.10 -10.67 -0.49
C ALA A 133 -4.82 -10.67 -2.00
N GLU A 134 -4.88 -9.51 -2.64
CA GLU A 134 -4.48 -9.31 -4.02
C GLU A 134 -3.01 -9.68 -4.24
N LEU A 135 -2.11 -9.23 -3.35
CA LEU A 135 -0.69 -9.60 -3.44
C LEU A 135 -0.49 -11.10 -3.25
N GLN A 136 -1.15 -11.71 -2.26
CA GLN A 136 -1.05 -13.16 -2.03
C GLN A 136 -1.53 -13.96 -3.26
N ASN A 137 -2.67 -13.57 -3.86
CA ASN A 137 -3.18 -14.20 -5.07
C ASN A 137 -2.21 -14.05 -6.25
N ALA A 138 -1.57 -12.88 -6.39
CA ALA A 138 -0.54 -12.65 -7.41
C ALA A 138 0.72 -13.53 -7.17
N VAL A 139 1.16 -13.68 -5.92
CA VAL A 139 2.26 -14.59 -5.59
C VAL A 139 1.89 -16.04 -5.88
N ASP A 140 0.65 -16.45 -5.56
CA ASP A 140 0.18 -17.81 -5.83
C ASP A 140 0.10 -18.14 -7.32
N SER A 141 -0.26 -17.16 -8.17
CA SER A 141 -0.27 -17.32 -9.63
C SER A 141 1.14 -17.51 -10.20
N ALA A 142 2.11 -16.71 -9.74
CA ALA A 142 3.52 -16.88 -10.09
C ALA A 142 4.10 -18.19 -9.55
N ALA A 143 3.74 -18.58 -8.33
CA ALA A 143 4.17 -19.84 -7.73
C ALA A 143 3.66 -21.06 -8.51
N ALA A 144 2.52 -20.97 -9.19
CA ALA A 144 2.02 -22.03 -10.07
C ALA A 144 2.98 -22.32 -11.24
N ILE A 145 3.64 -21.29 -11.79
CA ILE A 145 4.65 -21.44 -12.83
C ILE A 145 5.92 -22.10 -12.27
N LEU A 146 6.38 -21.65 -11.10
CA LEU A 146 7.58 -22.19 -10.43
C LEU A 146 7.45 -23.68 -10.07
N ARG A 147 6.23 -24.16 -9.77
CA ARG A 147 5.96 -25.58 -9.49
C ARG A 147 6.35 -26.50 -10.65
N LEU A 148 6.28 -26.03 -11.90
CA LEU A 148 6.70 -26.81 -13.09
C LEU A 148 8.22 -27.10 -13.08
N TYR A 149 8.98 -26.30 -12.33
CA TYR A 149 10.43 -26.40 -12.18
C TYR A 149 10.84 -26.95 -10.81
N ASN A 150 9.94 -27.66 -10.11
CA ASN A 150 10.16 -28.19 -8.76
C ASN A 150 10.69 -27.14 -7.76
N THR A 151 10.31 -25.87 -7.98
CA THR A 151 10.72 -24.74 -7.16
C THR A 151 9.50 -24.18 -6.45
N SER A 152 9.65 -23.84 -5.17
CA SER A 152 8.59 -23.23 -4.36
C SER A 152 9.07 -21.96 -3.68
N VAL A 153 8.20 -20.97 -3.56
CA VAL A 153 8.44 -19.78 -2.75
C VAL A 153 8.35 -20.20 -1.28
N VAL A 154 9.44 -20.03 -0.52
CA VAL A 154 9.49 -20.28 0.93
C VAL A 154 8.81 -19.14 1.66
N GLU A 155 9.25 -17.92 1.37
CA GLU A 155 8.74 -16.71 1.97
C GLU A 155 8.88 -15.55 0.98
N TYR A 156 8.05 -14.52 1.16
CA TYR A 156 8.11 -13.31 0.37
C TYR A 156 7.75 -12.06 1.17
N THR A 157 8.30 -10.93 0.73
CA THR A 157 7.88 -9.60 1.17
C THR A 157 7.89 -8.64 -0.02
N SER A 158 7.35 -7.45 0.16
CA SER A 158 7.22 -6.45 -0.90
C SER A 158 7.61 -5.05 -0.45
N TYR A 159 7.92 -4.20 -1.42
CA TYR A 159 8.28 -2.81 -1.21
C TYR A 159 7.89 -1.99 -2.46
N ALA A 160 7.51 -0.73 -2.25
CA ALA A 160 7.21 0.21 -3.34
C ALA A 160 8.45 1.06 -3.63
N ASP A 161 9.17 0.74 -4.71
CA ASP A 161 10.39 1.45 -5.10
C ASP A 161 10.06 2.75 -5.82
N THR A 162 10.64 3.83 -5.32
CA THR A 162 10.47 5.20 -5.82
C THR A 162 11.79 5.89 -6.12
N LYS A 163 12.89 5.10 -6.20
CA LYS A 163 14.22 5.58 -6.61
C LYS A 163 14.23 6.00 -8.09
N THR A 164 13.46 5.32 -8.93
CA THR A 164 13.25 5.64 -10.35
C THR A 164 11.86 6.22 -10.58
N ILE A 165 11.69 6.95 -11.69
CA ILE A 165 10.41 7.52 -12.12
C ILE A 165 10.09 6.96 -13.51
N PRO A 166 8.95 6.24 -13.71
CA PRO A 166 7.97 5.90 -12.70
C PRO A 166 8.53 4.92 -11.64
N GLY A 167 7.95 4.94 -10.44
CA GLY A 167 8.23 3.94 -9.42
C GLY A 167 7.56 2.60 -9.75
N HIS A 168 7.93 1.53 -9.06
CA HIS A 168 7.42 0.19 -9.35
C HIS A 168 7.39 -0.69 -8.09
N TYR A 169 6.69 -1.83 -8.19
CA TYR A 169 6.65 -2.81 -7.10
C TYR A 169 7.88 -3.71 -7.15
N VAL A 170 8.48 -3.93 -5.98
CA VAL A 170 9.58 -4.88 -5.77
C VAL A 170 9.10 -5.99 -4.85
N ILE A 171 9.21 -7.22 -5.30
CA ILE A 171 8.85 -8.41 -4.54
C ILE A 171 10.12 -9.24 -4.28
N TYR A 172 10.43 -9.49 -3.00
CA TYR A 172 11.56 -10.34 -2.62
C TYR A 172 11.08 -11.77 -2.45
N TYR A 173 11.74 -12.71 -3.12
CA TYR A 173 11.47 -14.15 -3.03
C TYR A 173 12.65 -14.91 -2.45
N GLU A 174 12.41 -15.65 -1.38
CA GLU A 174 13.28 -16.76 -0.98
C GLU A 174 12.75 -18.05 -1.60
N LEU A 175 13.56 -18.73 -2.40
CA LEU A 175 13.14 -19.88 -3.21
C LEU A 175 13.76 -21.18 -2.69
N LEU A 176 12.94 -22.22 -2.55
CA LEU A 176 13.42 -23.58 -2.34
C LEU A 176 13.46 -24.32 -3.68
N ILE A 177 14.66 -24.51 -4.20
CA ILE A 177 14.93 -25.28 -5.41
C ILE A 177 15.23 -26.72 -5.00
N LYS A 178 14.31 -27.66 -5.28
CA LYS A 178 14.49 -29.08 -4.90
C LYS A 178 15.48 -29.82 -5.80
N ASP A 179 15.52 -29.45 -7.08
CA ASP A 179 16.43 -30.01 -8.07
C ASP A 179 17.27 -28.90 -8.69
N PRO A 180 18.55 -28.76 -8.29
CA PRO A 180 19.44 -27.72 -8.81
C PRO A 180 19.65 -27.79 -10.32
N THR A 181 19.43 -28.95 -10.94
CA THR A 181 19.59 -29.13 -12.39
C THR A 181 18.42 -28.56 -13.20
N ASN A 182 17.30 -28.27 -12.54
CA ASN A 182 16.08 -27.71 -13.14
C ASN A 182 15.67 -26.37 -12.48
N SER A 183 16.66 -25.56 -12.07
CA SER A 183 16.40 -24.23 -11.54
C SER A 183 15.67 -23.34 -12.56
N PRO A 184 14.70 -22.51 -12.14
CA PRO A 184 13.99 -21.61 -13.05
C PRO A 184 14.96 -20.65 -13.73
N SER A 185 14.86 -20.53 -15.05
CA SER A 185 15.67 -19.58 -15.82
C SER A 185 15.20 -18.14 -15.61
N HIS A 186 16.03 -17.16 -15.98
CA HIS A 186 15.65 -15.75 -16.00
C HIS A 186 14.33 -15.50 -16.76
N GLU A 187 14.13 -16.19 -17.87
CA GLU A 187 12.90 -16.05 -18.67
C GLU A 187 11.65 -16.53 -17.90
N VAL A 188 11.77 -17.62 -17.14
CA VAL A 188 10.67 -18.12 -16.30
C VAL A 188 10.34 -17.13 -15.19
N LEU A 189 11.34 -16.49 -14.59
CA LEU A 189 11.14 -15.49 -13.55
C LEU A 189 10.55 -14.18 -14.11
N ASN A 190 10.91 -13.78 -15.32
CA ASN A 190 10.25 -12.67 -16.03
C ASN A 190 8.77 -12.99 -16.31
N GLN A 191 8.46 -14.23 -16.70
CA GLN A 191 7.07 -14.70 -16.86
C GLN A 191 6.31 -14.71 -15.52
N CYS A 192 6.98 -15.05 -14.42
CA CYS A 192 6.40 -14.93 -13.09
C CYS A 192 6.04 -13.47 -12.78
N CYS A 193 6.93 -12.50 -13.09
CA CYS A 193 6.63 -11.08 -12.90
C CYS A 193 5.34 -10.68 -13.66
N LEU A 194 5.23 -11.07 -14.93
CA LEU A 194 4.04 -10.79 -15.74
C LEU A 194 2.78 -11.46 -15.16
N ALA A 195 2.87 -12.72 -14.75
CA ALA A 195 1.74 -13.44 -14.15
C ALA A 195 1.25 -12.78 -12.85
N MET A 196 2.15 -12.19 -12.06
CA MET A 196 1.77 -11.36 -10.93
C MET A 196 1.02 -10.11 -11.39
N GLU A 197 1.56 -9.35 -12.35
CA GLU A 197 0.94 -8.13 -12.86
C GLU A 197 -0.46 -8.37 -13.43
N GLU A 198 -0.70 -9.50 -14.10
CA GLU A 198 -2.01 -9.88 -14.64
C GLU A 198 -3.05 -10.17 -13.55
N CYS A 199 -2.62 -10.65 -12.39
CA CYS A 199 -3.49 -10.92 -11.24
C CYS A 199 -3.80 -9.67 -10.42
N LEU A 200 -3.04 -8.58 -10.59
CA LEU A 200 -3.31 -7.33 -9.90
C LEU A 200 -4.55 -6.63 -10.46
N ASN A 201 -5.11 -5.74 -9.64
CA ASN A 201 -6.37 -5.08 -9.95
C ASN A 201 -6.29 -4.18 -11.20
N SER A 202 -7.47 -3.81 -11.71
CA SER A 202 -7.58 -3.02 -12.94
C SER A 202 -6.86 -1.67 -12.87
N VAL A 203 -6.78 -1.05 -11.68
CA VAL A 203 -6.10 0.25 -11.51
C VAL A 203 -4.59 0.08 -11.68
N TYR A 204 -3.97 -0.93 -11.05
CA TYR A 204 -2.55 -1.24 -11.27
C TYR A 204 -2.26 -1.46 -12.76
N ARG A 205 -3.06 -2.30 -13.43
CA ARG A 205 -2.88 -2.61 -14.85
C ARG A 205 -3.12 -1.40 -15.75
N GLN A 206 -4.09 -0.54 -15.43
CA GLN A 206 -4.29 0.75 -16.11
C GLN A 206 -3.05 1.64 -15.99
N CYS A 207 -2.53 1.80 -14.78
CA CYS A 207 -1.36 2.63 -14.53
C CYS A 207 -0.09 2.10 -15.24
N ARG A 208 0.03 0.77 -15.42
CA ARG A 208 1.10 0.13 -16.21
C ARG A 208 0.96 0.32 -17.72
N VAL A 209 -0.26 0.27 -18.26
CA VAL A 209 -0.51 0.21 -19.72
C VAL A 209 -0.86 1.57 -20.32
N ALA A 210 -1.78 2.29 -19.69
CA ALA A 210 -2.34 3.53 -20.24
C ALA A 210 -1.60 4.77 -19.73
N ASP A 211 -1.39 4.85 -18.41
CA ASP A 211 -0.87 6.07 -17.78
C ASP A 211 0.66 6.10 -17.75
N ASN A 212 1.32 4.94 -17.86
CA ASN A 212 2.76 4.76 -17.66
C ASN A 212 3.26 5.35 -16.31
N SER A 213 2.40 5.39 -15.30
CA SER A 213 2.70 5.93 -13.97
C SER A 213 3.31 4.91 -13.02
N ILE A 214 3.28 3.62 -13.40
CA ILE A 214 3.95 2.52 -12.69
C ILE A 214 4.92 1.82 -13.65
N GLY A 215 6.15 1.59 -13.21
CA GLY A 215 7.17 0.82 -13.91
C GLY A 215 6.95 -0.69 -13.84
N PRO A 216 7.71 -1.51 -14.59
CA PRO A 216 7.56 -2.96 -14.58
C PRO A 216 7.81 -3.55 -13.18
N LEU A 217 6.93 -4.46 -12.75
CA LEU A 217 7.13 -5.21 -11.51
C LEU A 217 8.47 -5.95 -11.52
N GLU A 218 9.17 -5.88 -10.39
CA GLU A 218 10.48 -6.46 -10.17
C GLU A 218 10.40 -7.60 -9.16
N ILE A 219 10.96 -8.77 -9.49
CA ILE A 219 11.22 -9.85 -8.55
C ILE A 219 12.71 -9.89 -8.24
N ARG A 220 13.04 -9.78 -6.94
CA ARG A 220 14.40 -9.96 -6.40
C ARG A 220 14.49 -11.30 -5.70
N VAL A 221 15.28 -12.22 -6.23
CA VAL A 221 15.53 -13.52 -5.58
C VAL A 221 16.64 -13.34 -4.55
N VAL A 222 16.39 -13.74 -3.31
CA VAL A 222 17.36 -13.63 -2.20
C VAL A 222 17.96 -14.99 -1.82
N GLU A 223 19.09 -14.95 -1.13
CA GLU A 223 19.76 -16.14 -0.57
C GLU A 223 18.87 -16.90 0.42
N ASN A 224 19.03 -18.23 0.48
CA ASN A 224 18.34 -19.06 1.46
C ASN A 224 18.77 -18.69 2.89
N GLY A 225 17.82 -18.57 3.81
CA GLY A 225 18.04 -18.08 5.17
C GLY A 225 17.93 -16.56 5.33
N THR A 226 17.69 -15.81 4.25
CA THR A 226 17.53 -14.34 4.33
C THR A 226 16.34 -13.95 5.22
N PHE A 227 15.22 -14.66 5.13
CA PHE A 227 14.06 -14.37 5.99
C PHE A 227 14.25 -14.83 7.44
N GLU A 228 15.16 -15.78 7.70
CA GLU A 228 15.60 -16.12 9.06
C GLU A 228 16.43 -14.98 9.67
N GLU A 229 17.39 -14.42 8.92
CA GLU A 229 18.15 -13.23 9.33
C GLU A 229 17.22 -12.03 9.57
N LEU A 230 16.21 -11.84 8.72
CA LEU A 230 15.20 -10.79 8.89
C LEU A 230 14.39 -10.98 10.18
N MET A 231 14.03 -12.23 10.49
CA MET A 231 13.34 -12.56 11.73
C MET A 231 14.22 -12.25 12.95
N ASP A 232 15.50 -12.65 12.94
CA ASP A 232 16.45 -12.37 14.02
C ASP A 232 16.61 -10.86 14.23
N TYR A 233 16.69 -10.09 13.15
CA TYR A 233 16.70 -8.63 13.21
C TYR A 233 15.43 -8.08 13.87
N ALA A 234 14.25 -8.57 13.50
CA ALA A 234 12.99 -8.14 14.11
C ALA A 234 12.92 -8.49 15.61
N ILE A 235 13.38 -9.69 16.00
CA ILE A 235 13.45 -10.14 17.39
C ILE A 235 14.39 -9.25 18.21
N SER A 236 15.55 -8.87 17.66
CA SER A 236 16.50 -7.96 18.31
C SER A 236 15.89 -6.59 18.65
N ARG A 237 14.85 -6.18 17.91
CA ARG A 237 14.10 -4.93 18.13
C ARG A 237 12.83 -5.12 18.97
N GLY A 238 12.64 -6.29 19.57
CA GLY A 238 11.58 -6.57 20.54
C GLY A 238 10.37 -7.33 19.97
N ALA A 239 10.45 -7.89 18.76
CA ALA A 239 9.41 -8.79 18.27
C ALA A 239 9.40 -10.10 19.09
N SER A 240 8.19 -10.60 19.40
CA SER A 240 8.04 -11.89 20.08
C SER A 240 8.30 -13.04 19.11
N ILE A 241 9.23 -13.94 19.48
CA ILE A 241 9.64 -15.08 18.66
C ILE A 241 8.46 -16.00 18.27
N ASN A 242 7.52 -16.24 19.20
CA ASN A 242 6.39 -17.16 18.99
C ASN A 242 5.23 -16.55 18.19
N GLN A 243 5.26 -15.25 17.92
CA GLN A 243 4.20 -14.54 17.19
C GLN A 243 4.70 -13.90 15.90
N TYR A 244 5.99 -14.02 15.61
CA TYR A 244 6.56 -13.41 14.43
C TYR A 244 6.00 -14.06 13.16
N LYS A 245 5.62 -13.20 12.22
CA LYS A 245 5.32 -13.54 10.83
C LYS A 245 6.07 -12.56 9.96
N ALA A 246 6.63 -13.03 8.86
CA ALA A 246 7.29 -12.16 7.90
C ALA A 246 6.31 -11.07 7.43
N PRO A 247 6.69 -9.78 7.48
CA PRO A 247 5.81 -8.72 7.03
C PRO A 247 5.63 -8.81 5.51
N ARG A 248 4.39 -8.67 5.04
CA ARG A 248 4.07 -8.73 3.60
C ARG A 248 4.51 -7.50 2.82
N CYS A 249 4.73 -6.38 3.51
CA CYS A 249 5.32 -5.17 2.96
C CYS A 249 6.26 -4.52 3.97
N VAL A 250 7.39 -4.01 3.48
CA VAL A 250 8.43 -3.35 4.26
C VAL A 250 8.69 -1.95 3.71
N ASN A 251 8.83 -0.96 4.59
CA ASN A 251 9.15 0.42 4.25
C ASN A 251 10.31 1.00 5.07
N PHE A 252 10.89 0.19 5.96
CA PHE A 252 11.95 0.62 6.86
C PHE A 252 13.31 0.40 6.19
N THR A 253 14.04 1.49 5.95
CA THR A 253 15.28 1.49 5.13
C THR A 253 16.29 0.43 5.54
N PRO A 254 16.65 0.21 6.82
CA PRO A 254 17.61 -0.83 7.20
C PRO A 254 17.16 -2.25 6.85
N ILE A 255 15.84 -2.54 6.83
CA ILE A 255 15.32 -3.84 6.41
C ILE A 255 15.45 -4.01 4.90
N VAL A 256 15.16 -2.95 4.14
CA VAL A 256 15.32 -2.98 2.67
C VAL A 256 16.79 -3.14 2.31
N GLU A 257 17.71 -2.46 3.00
CA GLU A 257 19.16 -2.62 2.79
C GLU A 257 19.65 -4.04 3.12
N LEU A 258 19.14 -4.66 4.19
CA LEU A 258 19.44 -6.06 4.52
C LEU A 258 18.98 -6.98 3.39
N LEU A 259 17.74 -6.85 2.92
CA LEU A 259 17.21 -7.65 1.81
C LEU A 259 18.01 -7.43 0.52
N ASP A 260 18.31 -6.18 0.18
CA ASP A 260 19.12 -5.79 -0.99
C ASP A 260 20.53 -6.41 -0.95
N SER A 261 21.14 -6.54 0.23
CA SER A 261 22.47 -7.14 0.41
C SER A 261 22.51 -8.65 0.14
N ARG A 262 21.35 -9.32 0.16
CA ARG A 262 21.19 -10.76 -0.04
C ARG A 262 20.60 -11.12 -1.40
N VAL A 263 20.47 -10.17 -2.32
CA VAL A 263 19.90 -10.42 -3.65
C VAL A 263 20.88 -11.19 -4.53
N ILE A 264 20.44 -12.35 -5.02
CA ILE A 264 21.16 -13.19 -5.98
C ILE A 264 20.89 -12.73 -7.41
N SER A 265 19.63 -12.43 -7.72
CA SER A 265 19.23 -12.06 -9.08
C SER A 265 17.99 -11.18 -9.11
N VAL A 266 17.88 -10.38 -10.16
CA VAL A 266 16.82 -9.39 -10.38
C VAL A 266 16.15 -9.66 -11.72
N HIS A 267 14.83 -9.62 -11.73
CA HIS A 267 14.00 -9.94 -12.89
C HIS A 267 12.86 -8.93 -12.99
N PHE A 268 12.51 -8.54 -14.22
CA PHE A 268 11.46 -7.56 -14.47
C PHE A 268 10.40 -8.17 -15.38
N SER A 269 9.16 -7.70 -15.23
CA SER A 269 8.10 -8.01 -16.19
C SER A 269 8.50 -7.53 -17.60
N ALA A 270 8.63 -8.48 -18.53
CA ALA A 270 9.13 -8.22 -19.88
C ALA A 270 8.13 -7.45 -20.76
N THR A 271 6.83 -7.58 -20.46
CA THR A 271 5.73 -6.92 -21.18
C THR A 271 4.74 -6.32 -20.20
N ALA A 272 3.94 -5.36 -20.65
CA ALA A 272 2.85 -4.84 -19.82
C ALA A 272 1.72 -5.88 -19.68
N PRO A 273 0.98 -5.89 -18.56
CA PRO A 273 -0.16 -6.76 -18.37
C PRO A 273 -1.31 -6.37 -19.31
N HIS A 274 -2.29 -7.25 -19.49
CA HIS A 274 -3.46 -6.95 -20.29
C HIS A 274 -4.38 -5.98 -19.57
N TRP A 275 -4.77 -4.89 -20.25
CA TRP A 275 -5.78 -3.96 -19.76
C TRP A 275 -6.63 -3.39 -20.89
N THR A 276 -7.92 -3.27 -20.63
CA THR A 276 -8.86 -2.54 -21.50
C THR A 276 -9.81 -1.68 -20.65
N PRO A 277 -10.35 -0.59 -21.20
CA PRO A 277 -11.31 0.27 -20.49
C PRO A 277 -12.65 -0.42 -20.19
N GLU A 278 -12.96 -1.54 -20.86
CA GLU A 278 -14.20 -2.26 -20.69
C GLU A 278 -14.19 -3.04 -19.36
N ARG A 279 -15.14 -2.74 -18.47
CA ARG A 279 -15.38 -3.64 -17.33
C ARG A 279 -15.88 -4.97 -17.87
N GLN A 280 -15.12 -6.04 -17.68
CA GLN A 280 -15.64 -7.39 -17.85
C GLN A 280 -16.90 -7.49 -16.98
N ARG A 281 -18.08 -7.49 -17.62
CA ARG A 281 -19.31 -7.82 -16.93
C ARG A 281 -19.16 -9.26 -16.49
N LEU A 282 -19.03 -9.49 -15.19
CA LEU A 282 -19.25 -10.80 -14.61
C LEU A 282 -20.62 -11.26 -15.12
N GLN A 283 -20.63 -12.28 -15.97
CA GLN A 283 -21.86 -12.98 -16.30
C GLN A 283 -22.31 -13.62 -14.99
N VAL A 284 -23.40 -13.08 -14.42
CA VAL A 284 -24.11 -13.64 -13.27
C VAL A 284 -24.86 -14.89 -13.72
#